data_AF-A0A8Q3SHV8-F1
#
_entry.id   AF-A0A8Q3SHV8-F1
#
_cell.length_a   1.000
_cell.length_b   1.000
_cell.length_c   1.000
_cell.angle_alpha   90.00
_cell.angle_beta   90.00
_cell.angle_gamma   90.00
#
_symmetry.space_group_name_H-M   'P 1'
#
loop_
_entity.id
_entity.type
_entity.pdbx_description
1 polymer ?
#
loop_
_entity_poly.entity_id
_entity_poly.type
_entity_poly.pdbx_seq_one_letter_code
_entity_poly.pdbx_strand_id
1 'polypeptide(L)'
;MDSEKKRFTEEATKYFRERVSPVHLQILLTNNEAWKRFVTAAELPRDEADALYEALKKLRTYAAIEDEYVQQKDEQFREWFLKEFPQVKRKIQESIEKLRALANGIEEVHR
;
A
#
# COMPACT_ATOMS: atom_id res chain seq x y z
N MET A 1 -25.35 19.85 -7.68
CA MET A 1 -23.99 20.15 -7.19
C MET A 1 -23.29 20.88 -8.30
N ASP A 2 -22.82 22.10 -8.02
CA ASP A 2 -22.06 22.90 -8.98
C ASP A 2 -20.77 22.17 -9.37
N SER A 3 -20.45 22.16 -10.68
CA SER A 3 -19.30 21.43 -11.22
C SER A 3 -17.96 21.84 -10.59
N GLU A 4 -17.85 23.08 -10.14
CA GLU A 4 -16.67 23.63 -9.47
C GLU A 4 -16.44 23.01 -8.08
N LYS A 5 -17.51 22.83 -7.28
CA LYS A 5 -17.42 22.22 -5.94
C LYS A 5 -16.98 20.75 -6.01
N LYS A 6 -17.45 20.04 -7.03
CA LYS A 6 -17.02 18.66 -7.30
C LYS A 6 -15.54 18.60 -7.67
N ARG A 7 -15.09 19.51 -8.53
CA ARG A 7 -13.68 19.61 -8.92
C ARG A 7 -12.78 19.92 -7.72
N PHE A 8 -13.18 20.87 -6.88
CA PHE A 8 -12.45 21.22 -5.67
C PHE A 8 -12.28 20.02 -4.72
N THR A 9 -13.38 19.32 -4.42
CA THR A 9 -13.34 18.17 -3.51
C THR A 9 -12.49 17.02 -4.06
N GLU A 10 -12.51 16.78 -5.38
CA GLU A 10 -11.64 15.81 -6.04
C GLU A 10 -10.15 16.20 -5.97
N GLU A 11 -9.82 17.45 -6.31
CA GLU A 11 -8.43 17.96 -6.26
C GLU A 11 -7.87 17.95 -4.84
N ALA A 12 -8.66 18.39 -3.85
CA ALA A 12 -8.27 18.37 -2.45
C ALA A 12 -8.07 16.93 -1.96
N THR A 13 -9.02 16.03 -2.23
CA THR A 13 -8.90 14.61 -1.83
C THR A 13 -7.65 13.96 -2.44
N LYS A 14 -7.34 14.27 -3.70
CA LYS A 14 -6.12 13.81 -4.36
C LYS A 14 -4.86 14.35 -3.68
N TYR A 15 -4.81 15.65 -3.36
CA TYR A 15 -3.70 16.25 -2.62
C TYR A 15 -3.48 15.55 -1.27
N PHE A 16 -4.54 15.32 -0.50
CA PHE A 16 -4.44 14.61 0.79
C PHE A 16 -3.91 13.19 0.63
N ARG A 17 -4.31 12.48 -0.44
CA ARG A 17 -3.78 11.13 -0.73
C ARG A 17 -2.29 11.15 -1.03
N GLU A 18 -1.80 12.12 -1.80
CA GLU A 18 -0.43 12.13 -2.32
C GLU A 18 0.58 12.83 -1.40
N ARG A 19 0.14 13.81 -0.61
CA ARG A 19 1.02 14.74 0.13
C ARG A 19 0.86 14.68 1.64
N VAL A 20 -0.25 14.11 2.15
CA VAL A 20 -0.54 14.09 3.58
C VAL A 20 -0.41 12.67 4.10
N SER A 21 0.36 12.50 5.18
CA SER A 21 0.51 11.18 5.79
C SER A 21 -0.83 10.68 6.35
N PRO A 22 -1.09 9.36 6.33
CA PRO A 22 -2.29 8.78 6.92
C PRO A 22 -2.48 9.17 8.40
N VAL A 23 -1.39 9.34 9.15
CA VAL A 23 -1.40 9.77 10.55
C VAL A 23 -1.90 11.21 10.69
N HIS A 24 -1.39 12.14 9.87
CA HIS A 24 -1.86 13.53 9.90
C HIS A 24 -3.31 13.64 9.42
N LEU A 25 -3.71 12.84 8.43
CA LEU A 25 -5.10 12.75 7.99
C LEU A 25 -6.01 12.23 9.13
N GLN A 26 -5.56 11.24 9.90
CA GLN A 26 -6.29 10.73 11.05
C GLN A 26 -6.45 11.79 12.16
N ILE A 27 -5.39 12.55 12.47
CA ILE A 27 -5.44 13.64 13.44
C ILE A 27 -6.46 14.70 13.00
N LEU A 28 -6.40 15.10 11.72
CA LEU A 28 -7.32 16.08 11.14
C LEU A 28 -8.79 15.63 11.24
N LEU A 29 -9.08 14.35 11.00
CA LEU A 29 -10.44 13.79 11.04
C LEU A 29 -10.94 13.42 12.45
N THR A 30 -10.05 13.25 13.43
CA THR A 30 -10.43 12.82 14.79
C THR A 30 -10.46 14.00 15.77
N ASN A 31 -9.68 15.04 15.52
CA ASN A 31 -9.65 16.24 16.34
C ASN A 31 -10.52 17.35 15.74
N ASN A 32 -11.70 17.57 16.35
CA ASN A 32 -12.64 18.62 15.94
C ASN A 32 -12.02 20.03 15.94
N GLU A 33 -11.07 20.32 16.84
CA GLU A 33 -10.39 21.61 16.85
C GLU A 33 -9.43 21.75 15.66
N ALA A 34 -8.71 20.68 15.32
CA ALA A 34 -7.85 20.66 14.13
C ALA A 34 -8.68 20.86 12.84
N TRP A 35 -9.83 20.17 12.74
CA TRP A 35 -10.75 20.36 11.62
C TRP A 35 -11.27 21.80 11.53
N LYS A 36 -11.73 22.38 12.65
CA LYS A 36 -12.20 23.76 12.68
C LYS A 36 -11.11 24.75 12.27
N ARG A 37 -9.90 24.61 12.81
CA ARG A 37 -8.76 25.46 12.43
C ARG A 37 -8.42 25.35 10.95
N PHE A 38 -8.48 24.14 10.39
CA PHE A 38 -8.28 23.91 8.96
C PHE A 38 -9.35 24.61 8.11
N VAL A 39 -10.63 24.40 8.43
CA VAL A 39 -11.76 25.03 7.71
C VAL A 39 -11.68 26.55 7.76
N THR A 40 -11.32 27.12 8.93
CA THR A 40 -11.13 28.56 9.08
C THR A 40 -9.93 29.07 8.30
N ALA A 41 -8.77 28.39 8.36
CA ALA A 41 -7.57 28.82 7.66
C ALA A 41 -7.69 28.70 6.13
N ALA A 42 -8.46 27.74 5.65
CA ALA A 42 -8.75 27.55 4.23
C ALA A 42 -9.97 28.37 3.76
N GLU A 43 -10.59 29.15 4.64
CA GLU A 43 -11.77 29.97 4.38
C GLU A 43 -12.91 29.19 3.70
N LEU A 44 -13.06 27.91 4.07
CA LEU A 44 -13.98 27.02 3.37
C LEU A 44 -15.44 27.32 3.74
N PRO A 45 -16.32 27.43 2.73
CA PRO A 45 -17.76 27.39 2.93
C PRO A 45 -18.17 26.12 3.69
N ARG A 46 -19.19 26.22 4.54
CA ARG A 46 -19.64 25.09 5.37
C ARG A 46 -19.99 23.87 4.52
N ASP A 47 -20.67 24.06 3.41
CA ASP A 47 -21.08 23.00 2.49
C ASP A 47 -19.90 22.32 1.80
N GLU A 48 -18.87 23.09 1.42
CA GLU A 48 -17.64 22.55 0.85
C GLU A 48 -16.79 21.81 1.89
N ALA A 49 -16.71 22.36 3.12
CA ALA A 49 -16.06 21.70 4.24
C ALA A 49 -16.74 20.36 4.57
N ASP A 50 -18.07 20.33 4.68
CA ASP A 50 -18.82 19.11 4.95
C ASP A 50 -18.62 18.06 3.83
N ALA A 51 -18.64 18.48 2.56
CA ALA A 51 -18.39 17.61 1.42
C ALA A 51 -16.95 17.05 1.42
N LEU A 52 -15.96 17.89 1.73
CA LEU A 52 -14.55 17.50 1.83
C LEU A 52 -14.33 16.53 3.00
N TYR A 53 -14.96 16.78 4.14
CA TYR A 53 -14.87 15.90 5.31
C TYR A 53 -15.33 14.47 4.99
N GLU A 54 -16.49 14.34 4.33
CA GLU A 54 -17.01 13.04 3.91
C GLU A 54 -16.13 12.37 2.85
N ALA A 55 -15.53 13.13 1.93
CA ALA A 55 -14.60 12.61 0.94
C ALA A 55 -13.30 12.07 1.59
N LEU A 56 -12.73 12.81 2.55
CA LEU A 56 -11.54 12.41 3.30
C LEU A 56 -11.79 11.21 4.22
N LYS A 57 -12.98 11.14 4.82
CA LYS A 57 -13.41 9.97 5.62
C LYS A 57 -13.47 8.71 4.75
N LYS A 58 -14.01 8.80 3.54
CA LYS A 58 -14.01 7.69 2.56
C LYS A 58 -12.59 7.32 2.13
N LEU A 59 -11.73 8.31 1.86
CA LEU A 59 -10.34 8.07 1.52
C LEU A 59 -9.63 7.24 2.60
N ARG A 60 -9.84 7.57 3.88
CA ARG A 60 -9.30 6.82 5.01
C ARG A 60 -9.81 5.37 5.04
N THR A 61 -11.12 5.15 4.85
CA THR A 61 -11.67 3.79 4.87
C THR A 61 -11.12 2.93 3.74
N TYR A 62 -10.93 3.48 2.54
CA TYR A 62 -10.30 2.76 1.44
C TYR A 62 -8.83 2.44 1.71
N ALA A 63 -8.07 3.41 2.23
CA ALA A 63 -6.65 3.19 2.56
C ALA A 63 -6.47 2.11 3.65
N ALA A 64 -7.36 2.06 4.64
CA ALA A 64 -7.33 1.02 5.67
C ALA A 64 -7.62 -0.37 5.11
N ILE A 65 -8.58 -0.50 4.19
CA ILE A 65 -8.91 -1.77 3.52
C ILE A 65 -7.75 -2.22 2.63
N GLU A 66 -7.11 -1.29 1.91
CA GLU A 66 -5.96 -1.59 1.06
C GLU A 66 -4.75 -2.07 1.87
N ASP A 67 -4.46 -1.41 2.99
CA ASP A 67 -3.39 -1.81 3.92
C ASP A 67 -3.65 -3.21 4.51
N GLU A 68 -4.87 -3.47 4.97
CA GLU A 68 -5.26 -4.79 5.50
C GLU A 68 -5.16 -5.90 4.43
N TYR A 69 -5.58 -5.62 3.20
CA TYR A 69 -5.47 -6.57 2.09
C TYR A 69 -4.01 -6.87 1.71
N VAL A 70 -3.15 -5.85 1.69
CA VAL A 70 -1.71 -6.02 1.45
C VAL A 70 -1.08 -6.83 2.57
N GLN A 71 -1.41 -6.55 3.83
CA GLN A 71 -0.93 -7.31 4.99
C GLN A 71 -1.34 -8.79 4.92
N GLN A 72 -2.61 -9.09 4.61
CA GLN A 72 -3.07 -10.48 4.47
C GLN A 72 -2.35 -11.23 3.34
N LYS A 73 -2.10 -10.57 2.21
CA LYS A 73 -1.33 -11.18 1.11
C LYS A 73 0.12 -11.43 1.49
N ASP A 74 0.75 -10.50 2.19
CA ASP A 74 2.11 -10.64 2.67
C ASP A 74 2.24 -11.81 3.67
N GLU A 75 1.26 -11.97 4.57
CA GLU A 75 1.20 -13.10 5.50
C GLU A 75 1.05 -14.42 4.75
N GLN A 76 0.11 -14.52 3.81
CA GLN A 76 -0.06 -15.72 2.97
C GLN A 76 1.21 -16.05 2.19
N PHE A 77 1.88 -15.04 1.63
CA PHE A 77 3.13 -15.23 0.92
C PHE A 77 4.24 -15.72 1.85
N ARG A 78 4.37 -15.16 3.06
CA ARG A 78 5.33 -15.63 4.06
C ARG A 78 5.07 -17.07 4.46
N GLU A 79 3.81 -17.45 4.71
CA GLU A 79 3.46 -18.83 5.06
C GLU A 79 3.83 -19.80 3.95
N TRP A 80 3.44 -19.49 2.71
CA TRP A 80 3.81 -20.29 1.54
C TRP A 80 5.33 -20.38 1.40
N PHE A 81 6.03 -19.26 1.52
CA PHE A 81 7.49 -19.21 1.42
C PHE A 81 8.14 -20.10 2.48
N LEU A 82 7.73 -20.00 3.75
CA LEU A 82 8.30 -20.82 4.84
C LEU A 82 8.05 -22.31 4.64
N LYS A 83 6.93 -22.70 4.03
CA LYS A 83 6.54 -24.10 3.84
C LYS A 83 7.13 -24.73 2.57
N GLU A 84 7.03 -24.05 1.44
CA GLU A 84 7.32 -24.61 0.13
C GLU A 84 8.72 -24.25 -0.37
N PHE A 85 9.22 -23.05 -0.06
CA PHE A 85 10.55 -22.60 -0.52
C PHE A 85 11.69 -23.53 -0.08
N PRO A 86 11.72 -24.10 1.15
CA PRO A 86 12.78 -25.03 1.53
C PRO A 86 12.85 -26.28 0.63
N GLN A 87 11.69 -26.78 0.20
CA GLN A 87 11.62 -27.94 -0.70
C GLN A 87 12.11 -27.58 -2.10
N VAL A 88 11.70 -26.42 -2.62
CA VAL A 88 12.16 -25.90 -3.92
C VAL A 88 13.68 -25.65 -3.89
N LYS A 89 14.20 -25.03 -2.82
CA LYS A 89 15.63 -24.79 -2.62
C LYS A 89 16.42 -26.10 -2.67
N ARG A 90 15.96 -27.14 -1.99
CA ARG A 90 16.63 -28.46 -2.01
C ARG A 90 16.69 -29.05 -3.42
N LYS A 91 15.57 -29.03 -4.15
CA LYS A 91 15.54 -29.53 -5.54
C LYS A 91 16.51 -28.78 -6.44
N ILE A 92 16.61 -27.46 -6.30
CA ILE A 92 17.56 -26.64 -7.05
C ILE A 92 19.01 -27.03 -6.69
N GLN A 93 19.32 -27.20 -5.41
CA GLN A 93 20.66 -27.62 -4.97
C GLN A 93 21.04 -28.99 -5.54
N GLU A 94 20.13 -29.97 -5.49
CA GLU A 94 20.34 -31.30 -6.09
C GLU A 94 20.57 -31.21 -7.61
N SER A 95 19.81 -30.36 -8.32
CA SER A 95 20.01 -30.13 -9.76
C SER A 95 21.37 -29.52 -10.05
N ILE A 96 21.83 -28.55 -9.25
CA ILE A 96 23.16 -27.93 -9.39
C ILE A 96 24.26 -28.96 -9.16
N GLU A 97 24.13 -29.81 -8.15
CA GLU A 97 25.11 -30.88 -7.87
C GLU A 97 25.21 -31.89 -9.02
N LYS A 98 24.07 -32.30 -9.59
CA LYS A 98 24.05 -33.18 -10.78
C LYS A 98 24.74 -32.54 -11.98
N LEU A 99 24.49 -31.26 -12.24
CA LEU A 99 25.15 -30.53 -13.33
C LEU A 99 26.67 -30.46 -13.12
N ARG A 100 27.12 -30.20 -11.88
CA ARG A 100 28.55 -30.19 -11.55
C ARG A 100 29.20 -31.56 -11.75
N ALA A 101 28.54 -32.63 -11.31
CA ALA A 101 29.04 -33.99 -11.50
C ALA A 101 29.19 -34.35 -12.98
N LEU A 102 28.20 -33.98 -13.81
CA LEU A 102 28.27 -34.19 -15.26
C LEU A 102 29.40 -33.40 -15.90
N ALA A 103 29.58 -32.13 -15.52
CA ALA A 103 30.66 -31.29 -16.03
C ALA A 103 32.04 -31.89 -15.70
N ASN A 104 32.25 -32.33 -14.46
CA ASN A 104 33.50 -32.98 -14.03
C ASN A 104 33.77 -34.28 -14.81
N GLY A 105 32.74 -35.10 -15.05
CA GLY A 105 32.90 -36.34 -15.82
C GLY A 105 33.28 -36.09 -17.29
N ILE A 106 32.77 -35.02 -17.92
CA ILE A 106 33.16 -34.63 -19.29
C ILE A 106 34.61 -34.13 -19.34
N GLU A 107 35.06 -33.43 -18.30
CA GLU A 107 36.43 -32.94 -18.18
C GLU A 107 37.44 -34.08 -17.98
N GLU A 108 37.07 -35.13 -17.25
CA GLU A 108 37.89 -36.36 -17.13
C GLU A 108 38.01 -37.14 -18.44
N VAL A 109 36.97 -37.16 -19.28
CA VAL A 109 36.98 -37.88 -20.57
C VAL A 109 37.77 -37.14 -21.66
N HIS A 110 37.92 -35.82 -21.56
CA HIS A 110 38.68 -35.00 -22.52
C HIS A 110 40.17 -34.83 -22.17
N ARG A 111 40.66 -35.48 -21.10
CA ARG A 111 42.05 -35.38 -20.66
C ARG A 111 42.98 -36.36 -21.37
#